data_AF-A0A8J7RXY7-F1
#
_entry.id   AF-A0A8J7RXY7-F1
#
_cell.length_a   1.000
_cell.length_b   1.000
_cell.length_c   1.000
_cell.angle_alpha   90.00
_cell.angle_beta   90.00
_cell.angle_gamma   90.00
#
_symmetry.space_group_name_H-M   'P 1'
#
loop_
_entity.id
_entity.type
_entity.pdbx_description
1 polymer ?
#
loop_
_entity_poly.entity_id
_entity_poly.type
_entity_poly.pdbx_seq_one_letter_code
_entity_poly.pdbx_strand_id
1 'polypeptide(L)'
;MRAAAAYAAAYAADADADAAAYAAAYAAAAAADVAAAAADVDAAAAAADVDAAAATAAAAAAAAAGAQVWSAVTMDAGWLEVHPEGRLVEQPLWLADVREDDRYKANIPPWVRDALDGLAKSDFMIQTGFDPWIAWYRAIIPNNRGGVPRDHFGEAVTLRIATQPDKWWKRPVSEVNADIAAWLNERPADPDYDRDLETALENLPAQTPAAYRFHWRDDRIKAEPPDPSPGDSPVAQDLLDEVRRKANDLSERLERLNADPHAHRSVRGLLDVLPPGAGELRPGLLLSRARSVEAIATAYAGPDEERELFPGAVSQILDLSETVRDLQGCLPEIREIEAERMALEIDPATVDAIARHLDDIVETAVADDEIVDESAKDALRTITANADQDAPPVVQQRLVADRVLVVRNFLSPLFRLALASSFAAGATDVSREIWEKARPKFVEGAADGLGSMGRPVVVIGVSALVGAFLGPTAGIAAMLAGFCKIDRLVGLLEKRLQNSRPDTDDEPDDDKADNASSGPPVD
;
A
#
# COMPACT_ATOMS: atom_id res chain seq x y z
N MET A 1 35.50 21.31 16.80
CA MET A 1 36.12 22.16 15.76
C MET A 1 36.34 21.42 14.45
N ARG A 2 36.95 20.22 14.42
CA ARG A 2 37.10 19.44 13.16
C ARG A 2 35.76 19.00 12.53
N ALA A 3 34.79 18.55 13.32
CA ALA A 3 33.45 18.20 12.82
C ALA A 3 32.69 19.40 12.20
N ALA A 4 32.84 20.60 12.75
CA ALA A 4 32.23 21.82 12.20
C ALA A 4 32.88 22.26 10.87
N ALA A 5 34.17 21.99 10.70
CA ALA A 5 34.87 22.25 9.43
C ALA A 5 34.49 21.25 8.34
N ALA A 6 34.29 19.97 8.69
CA ALA A 6 33.78 18.96 7.77
C ALA A 6 32.34 19.27 7.33
N TYR A 7 31.49 19.70 8.26
CA TYR A 7 30.12 20.13 7.96
C TYR A 7 30.06 21.37 7.06
N ALA A 8 30.92 22.38 7.31
CA ALA A 8 31.02 23.56 6.45
C ALA A 8 31.57 23.25 5.05
N ALA A 9 32.48 22.27 4.93
CA ALA A 9 32.99 21.80 3.65
C ALA A 9 31.93 21.02 2.85
N ALA A 10 31.12 20.19 3.53
CA ALA A 10 29.98 19.51 2.91
C ALA A 10 28.93 20.52 2.41
N TYR A 11 28.62 21.54 3.22
CA TYR A 11 27.68 22.60 2.85
C TYR A 11 28.18 23.46 1.66
N ALA A 12 29.49 23.73 1.59
CA ALA A 12 30.07 24.43 0.45
C ALA A 12 30.05 23.57 -0.83
N ALA A 13 30.29 22.26 -0.73
CA ALA A 13 30.19 21.33 -1.84
C ALA A 13 28.75 21.16 -2.35
N ASP A 14 27.77 21.25 -1.46
CA ASP A 14 26.33 21.21 -1.78
C ASP A 14 25.89 22.48 -2.52
N ALA A 15 26.34 23.66 -2.06
CA ALA A 15 26.10 24.93 -2.77
C ALA A 15 26.74 24.95 -4.18
N ASP A 16 27.90 24.32 -4.36
CA ASP A 16 28.53 24.16 -5.67
C ASP A 16 27.77 23.15 -6.57
N ALA A 17 27.15 22.13 -5.98
CA ALA A 17 26.31 21.17 -6.69
C ALA A 17 25.00 21.81 -7.18
N ASP A 18 24.37 22.65 -6.36
CA ASP A 18 23.19 23.45 -6.74
C ASP A 18 23.51 24.43 -7.86
N ALA A 19 24.68 25.10 -7.80
CA ALA A 19 25.14 25.98 -8.87
C ALA A 19 25.38 25.22 -10.19
N ALA A 20 25.91 24.00 -10.11
CA ALA A 20 26.12 23.14 -11.27
C ALA A 20 24.78 22.62 -11.85
N ALA A 21 23.82 22.24 -11.00
CA ALA A 21 22.48 21.84 -11.41
C ALA A 21 21.71 23.00 -12.08
N TYR A 22 21.82 24.21 -11.54
CA TYR A 22 21.26 25.42 -12.14
C TYR A 22 21.88 25.73 -13.51
N ALA A 23 23.20 25.59 -13.63
CA ALA A 23 23.90 25.75 -14.91
C ALA A 23 23.47 24.69 -15.95
N ALA A 24 23.24 23.44 -15.53
CA ALA A 24 22.75 22.36 -16.39
C ALA A 24 21.30 22.62 -16.85
N ALA A 25 20.42 23.08 -15.96
CA ALA A 25 19.05 23.46 -16.30
C ALA A 25 19.01 24.65 -17.28
N TYR A 26 19.87 25.65 -17.07
CA TYR A 26 20.01 26.78 -17.98
C TYR A 26 20.52 26.36 -19.37
N ALA A 27 21.50 25.45 -19.42
CA ALA A 27 22.00 24.89 -20.67
C ALA A 27 20.95 24.05 -21.41
N ALA A 28 20.13 23.27 -20.69
CA ALA A 28 19.03 22.50 -21.26
C ALA A 28 17.92 23.41 -21.80
N ALA A 29 17.57 24.49 -21.10
CA ALA A 29 16.61 25.49 -21.57
C ALA A 29 17.13 26.20 -22.83
N ALA A 30 18.41 26.60 -22.84
CA ALA A 30 19.04 27.19 -24.01
C ALA A 30 19.07 26.22 -25.21
N ALA A 31 19.30 24.93 -24.98
CA ALA A 31 19.25 23.91 -26.02
C ALA A 31 17.84 23.72 -26.59
N ALA A 32 16.81 23.78 -25.75
CA ALA A 32 15.41 23.73 -26.18
C ALA A 32 15.02 24.96 -27.00
N ASP A 33 15.47 26.16 -26.62
CA ASP A 33 15.24 27.40 -27.37
C ASP A 33 15.96 27.38 -28.74
N VAL A 34 17.19 26.86 -28.80
CA VAL A 34 17.94 26.67 -30.05
C VAL A 34 17.28 25.62 -30.94
N ALA A 35 16.79 24.51 -30.38
CA ALA A 35 16.06 23.49 -31.12
C ALA A 35 14.71 24.02 -31.68
N ALA A 36 14.03 24.89 -30.93
CA ALA A 36 12.83 25.57 -31.39
C ALA A 36 13.14 26.58 -32.52
N ALA A 37 14.27 27.28 -32.46
CA ALA A 37 14.73 28.20 -33.50
C ALA A 37 15.26 27.48 -34.77
N ALA A 38 15.80 26.27 -34.61
CA ALA A 38 16.29 25.42 -35.69
C ALA A 38 15.20 24.87 -36.63
N ALA A 39 13.92 24.95 -36.23
CA ALA A 39 12.81 24.60 -37.10
C ALA A 39 12.71 25.50 -38.35
N ASP A 40 13.40 26.66 -38.38
CA ASP A 40 13.30 27.65 -39.45
C ASP A 40 14.59 27.87 -40.30
N VAL A 41 15.79 27.34 -39.95
CA VAL A 41 17.03 27.49 -40.75
C VAL A 41 18.01 26.29 -40.62
N ASP A 42 18.64 25.89 -41.74
CA ASP A 42 19.74 24.91 -41.94
C ASP A 42 20.02 23.87 -40.83
N ALA A 43 19.40 22.69 -40.98
CA ALA A 43 19.40 21.56 -40.04
C ALA A 43 20.79 21.02 -39.62
N ALA A 44 21.85 21.24 -40.41
CA ALA A 44 23.17 20.67 -40.12
C ALA A 44 23.96 21.46 -39.06
N ALA A 45 23.84 22.79 -39.04
CA ALA A 45 24.47 23.62 -38.02
C ALA A 45 23.73 23.50 -36.68
N ALA A 46 22.39 23.46 -36.74
CA ALA A 46 21.55 23.22 -35.57
C ALA A 46 21.81 21.84 -34.91
N ALA A 47 22.03 20.78 -35.70
CA ALA A 47 22.37 19.47 -35.15
C ALA A 47 23.71 19.49 -34.39
N ALA A 48 24.72 20.19 -34.91
CA ALA A 48 26.02 20.31 -34.25
C ALA A 48 25.94 21.12 -32.94
N ASP A 49 25.12 22.16 -32.89
CA ASP A 49 24.89 22.96 -31.68
C ASP A 49 24.09 22.18 -30.62
N VAL A 50 23.12 21.36 -31.03
CA VAL A 50 22.38 20.45 -30.14
C VAL A 50 23.30 19.37 -29.55
N ASP A 51 24.17 18.76 -30.37
CA ASP A 51 25.14 17.77 -29.90
C ASP A 51 26.16 18.38 -28.92
N ALA A 52 26.63 19.61 -29.18
CA ALA A 52 27.53 20.32 -28.28
C ALA A 52 26.86 20.71 -26.95
N ALA A 53 25.59 21.10 -26.99
CA ALA A 53 24.80 21.39 -25.80
C ALA A 53 24.54 20.13 -24.96
N ALA A 54 24.21 19.01 -25.62
CA ALA A 54 24.02 17.71 -24.96
C ALA A 54 25.33 17.22 -24.31
N ALA A 55 26.46 17.35 -24.99
CA ALA A 55 27.78 17.00 -24.44
C ALA A 55 28.14 17.88 -23.21
N THR A 56 27.82 19.17 -23.26
CA THR A 56 28.04 20.10 -22.14
C THR A 56 27.15 19.75 -20.94
N ALA A 57 25.88 19.44 -21.17
CA ALA A 57 24.96 19.00 -20.13
C ALA A 57 25.40 17.67 -19.49
N ALA A 58 25.86 16.72 -20.31
CA ALA A 58 26.39 15.44 -19.82
C ALA A 58 27.66 15.64 -18.97
N ALA A 59 28.56 16.55 -19.37
CA ALA A 59 29.76 16.87 -18.59
C ALA A 59 29.43 17.55 -17.26
N ALA A 60 28.45 18.46 -17.24
CA ALA A 60 27.97 19.11 -16.02
C ALA A 60 27.31 18.11 -15.06
N ALA A 61 26.46 17.21 -15.58
CA ALA A 61 25.86 16.13 -14.80
C ALA A 61 26.92 15.18 -14.22
N ALA A 62 27.95 14.83 -14.99
CA ALA A 62 29.06 14.02 -14.51
C ALA A 62 29.87 14.71 -13.39
N ALA A 63 30.10 16.02 -13.50
CA ALA A 63 30.78 16.79 -12.46
C ALA A 63 29.95 16.88 -11.17
N ALA A 64 28.64 17.13 -11.28
CA ALA A 64 27.72 17.17 -10.12
C ALA A 64 27.62 15.79 -9.44
N ALA A 65 27.51 14.72 -10.22
CA ALA A 65 27.56 13.35 -9.69
C ALA A 65 28.88 13.07 -8.97
N GLY A 66 30.01 13.52 -9.53
CA GLY A 66 31.32 13.40 -8.90
C GLY A 66 31.41 14.11 -7.54
N ALA A 67 30.85 15.32 -7.42
CA ALA A 67 30.80 16.04 -6.15
C ALA A 67 29.95 15.31 -5.10
N GLN A 68 28.79 14.77 -5.49
CA GLN A 68 27.93 14.02 -4.58
C GLN A 68 28.54 12.68 -4.15
N VAL A 69 29.26 11.99 -5.04
CA VAL A 69 30.03 10.77 -4.68
C VAL A 69 31.09 11.09 -3.63
N TRP A 70 31.85 12.18 -3.80
CA TRP A 70 32.85 12.58 -2.81
C TRP A 70 32.23 13.03 -1.47
N SER A 71 31.04 13.63 -1.52
CA SER A 71 30.26 13.92 -0.31
C SER A 71 29.91 12.63 0.44
N ALA A 72 29.37 11.62 -0.26
CA ALA A 72 29.07 10.31 0.32
C ALA A 72 30.30 9.64 0.94
N VAL A 73 31.43 9.59 0.23
CA VAL A 73 32.70 9.06 0.75
C VAL A 73 33.17 9.80 2.00
N THR A 74 32.98 11.12 2.04
CA THR A 74 33.36 11.94 3.20
C THR A 74 32.49 11.63 4.41
N MET A 75 31.20 11.33 4.21
CA MET A 75 30.31 10.91 5.29
C MET A 75 30.61 9.50 5.79
N ASP A 76 30.93 8.56 4.90
CA ASP A 76 31.39 7.22 5.28
C ASP A 76 32.65 7.30 6.14
N ALA A 77 33.62 8.13 5.70
CA ALA A 77 34.83 8.39 6.46
C ALA A 77 34.53 9.03 7.82
N GLY A 78 33.65 10.04 7.87
CA GLY A 78 33.23 10.68 9.12
C GLY A 78 32.49 9.73 10.07
N TRP A 79 31.67 8.83 9.55
CA TRP A 79 30.98 7.81 10.34
C TRP A 79 31.96 6.80 10.92
N LEU A 80 32.93 6.33 10.12
CA LEU A 80 34.00 5.42 10.57
C LEU A 80 34.92 6.07 11.61
N GLU A 81 35.17 7.37 11.53
CA GLU A 81 35.92 8.10 12.56
C GLU A 81 35.20 8.09 13.93
N VAL A 82 33.86 8.12 13.92
CA VAL A 82 33.03 8.07 15.13
C VAL A 82 32.79 6.62 15.60
N HIS A 83 32.75 5.67 14.67
CA HIS A 83 32.47 4.25 14.91
C HIS A 83 33.63 3.37 14.40
N PRO A 84 34.79 3.37 15.08
CA PRO A 84 35.99 2.68 14.59
C PRO A 84 35.86 1.15 14.53
N GLU A 85 34.92 0.56 15.29
CA GLU A 85 34.56 -0.86 15.20
C GLU A 85 33.26 -1.10 14.42
N GLY A 86 32.67 -0.05 13.84
CA GLY A 86 31.43 -0.12 13.10
C GLY A 86 31.60 -0.88 11.78
N ARG A 87 30.64 -1.76 11.46
CA ARG A 87 30.59 -2.45 10.18
C ARG A 87 29.91 -1.55 9.15
N LEU A 88 30.70 -0.79 8.37
CA LEU A 88 30.17 0.08 7.30
C LEU A 88 29.27 -0.68 6.31
N VAL A 89 29.58 -1.95 6.06
CA VAL A 89 28.78 -2.84 5.19
C VAL A 89 27.34 -3.08 5.68
N GLU A 90 27.06 -2.82 6.96
CA GLU A 90 25.71 -2.93 7.55
C GLU A 90 24.96 -1.59 7.54
N GLN A 91 25.60 -0.51 7.08
CA GLN A 91 24.96 0.80 6.98
C GLN A 91 24.19 0.94 5.66
N PRO A 92 23.21 1.87 5.59
CA PRO A 92 22.58 2.23 4.33
C PRO A 92 23.61 2.66 3.29
N LEU A 93 23.37 2.35 2.01
CA LEU A 93 24.28 2.68 0.91
C LEU A 93 24.63 4.17 0.81
N TRP A 94 23.73 5.04 1.27
CA TRP A 94 23.93 6.49 1.35
C TRP A 94 23.69 6.97 2.78
N LEU A 95 24.73 7.47 3.44
CA LEU A 95 24.65 8.00 4.81
C LEU A 95 24.08 9.43 4.88
N ALA A 96 24.21 10.23 3.81
CA ALA A 96 23.44 11.46 3.69
C ALA A 96 21.98 11.08 3.58
N ASP A 97 21.17 11.69 4.43
CA ASP A 97 19.75 11.77 4.17
C ASP A 97 19.54 12.82 3.08
N VAL A 98 19.41 12.39 1.82
CA VAL A 98 19.12 13.31 0.70
C VAL A 98 17.64 13.73 0.64
N ARG A 99 16.85 13.41 1.67
CA ARG A 99 15.40 13.70 1.75
C ARG A 99 15.08 15.09 2.34
N GLU A 100 16.01 16.05 2.30
CA GLU A 100 15.72 17.43 2.76
C GLU A 100 14.62 18.14 1.93
N ASP A 101 14.19 17.53 0.82
CA ASP A 101 13.05 17.95 0.01
C ASP A 101 11.97 16.84 -0.02
N ASP A 102 10.72 17.22 0.23
CA ASP A 102 9.54 16.33 0.24
C ASP A 102 9.31 15.60 -1.10
N ARG A 103 9.96 16.03 -2.19
CA ARG A 103 9.95 15.35 -3.48
C ARG A 103 10.75 14.04 -3.46
N TYR A 104 11.68 13.86 -2.52
CA TYR A 104 12.56 12.70 -2.47
C TYR A 104 11.98 11.56 -1.64
N LYS A 105 11.35 10.62 -2.36
CA LYS A 105 10.69 9.43 -1.78
C LYS A 105 11.67 8.34 -1.28
N ALA A 106 12.86 8.22 -1.88
CA ALA A 106 13.91 7.28 -1.47
C ALA A 106 15.16 8.03 -0.99
N ASN A 107 15.95 7.43 -0.10
CA ASN A 107 17.28 7.95 0.23
C ASN A 107 18.31 7.60 -0.87
N ILE A 108 18.02 8.07 -2.09
CA ILE A 108 18.83 7.87 -3.31
C ILE A 108 19.00 9.24 -3.96
N PRO A 109 20.25 9.67 -4.26
CA PRO A 109 20.47 10.90 -5.00
C PRO A 109 19.73 10.91 -6.35
N PRO A 110 19.13 12.04 -6.78
CA PRO A 110 18.32 12.12 -8.00
C PRO A 110 19.03 11.58 -9.25
N TRP A 111 20.32 11.88 -9.43
CA TRP A 111 21.08 11.39 -10.58
C TRP A 111 21.20 9.85 -10.62
N VAL A 112 21.23 9.18 -9.46
CA VAL A 112 21.22 7.71 -9.40
C VAL A 112 19.82 7.19 -9.72
N ARG A 113 18.79 7.84 -9.16
CA ARG A 113 17.40 7.45 -9.37
C ARG A 113 16.99 7.61 -10.83
N ASP A 114 17.26 8.76 -11.44
CA ASP A 114 16.92 9.06 -12.82
C ASP A 114 17.67 8.12 -13.77
N ALA A 115 18.93 7.80 -13.47
CA ALA A 115 19.67 6.80 -14.22
C ALA A 115 19.06 5.39 -14.08
N LEU A 116 18.68 4.97 -12.87
CA LEU A 116 18.06 3.68 -12.61
C LEU A 116 16.67 3.58 -13.27
N ASP A 117 15.87 4.63 -13.20
CA ASP A 117 14.56 4.70 -13.84
C ASP A 117 14.67 4.78 -15.36
N GLY A 118 15.68 5.45 -15.90
CA GLY A 118 16.00 5.45 -17.32
C GLY A 118 16.46 4.08 -17.81
N LEU A 119 17.31 3.41 -17.04
CA LEU A 119 17.79 2.05 -17.28
C LEU A 119 16.63 1.05 -17.32
N ALA A 120 15.72 1.15 -16.33
CA ALA A 120 14.52 0.31 -16.23
C ALA A 120 13.54 0.49 -17.40
N LYS A 121 13.56 1.65 -18.07
CA LYS A 121 12.73 1.95 -19.24
C LYS A 121 13.40 1.61 -20.57
N SER A 122 14.67 1.21 -20.57
CA SER A 122 15.40 0.98 -21.82
C SER A 122 14.98 -0.35 -22.47
N ASP A 123 14.75 -0.32 -23.78
CA ASP A 123 14.36 -1.50 -24.55
C ASP A 123 15.36 -2.66 -24.38
N PHE A 124 16.65 -2.33 -24.30
CA PHE A 124 17.70 -3.32 -24.06
C PHE A 124 17.48 -4.08 -22.76
N MET A 125 17.21 -3.38 -21.65
CA MET A 125 17.07 -4.00 -20.33
C MET A 125 15.79 -4.83 -20.22
N ILE A 126 14.70 -4.34 -20.82
CA ILE A 126 13.43 -5.06 -20.91
C ILE A 126 13.62 -6.34 -21.73
N GLN A 127 14.18 -6.24 -22.94
CA GLN A 127 14.39 -7.39 -23.83
C GLN A 127 15.37 -8.42 -23.27
N THR A 128 16.33 -8.00 -22.43
CA THR A 128 17.29 -8.91 -21.78
C THR A 128 16.83 -9.37 -20.39
N GLY A 129 15.64 -8.99 -19.94
CA GLY A 129 15.00 -9.52 -18.73
C GLY A 129 15.62 -9.01 -17.41
N PHE A 130 16.10 -7.77 -17.34
CA PHE A 130 16.73 -7.24 -16.12
C PHE A 130 15.77 -6.87 -14.98
N ASP A 131 14.46 -7.05 -15.17
CA ASP A 131 13.44 -6.69 -14.18
C ASP A 131 13.71 -7.23 -12.76
N PRO A 132 14.14 -8.50 -12.56
CA PRO A 132 14.45 -9.01 -11.22
C PRO A 132 15.57 -8.23 -10.53
N TRP A 133 16.59 -7.82 -11.27
CA TRP A 133 17.71 -7.05 -10.73
C TRP A 133 17.31 -5.62 -10.39
N ILE A 134 16.51 -4.97 -11.23
CA ILE A 134 15.97 -3.63 -10.97
C ILE A 134 15.10 -3.67 -9.72
N ALA A 135 14.25 -4.69 -9.58
CA ALA A 135 13.42 -4.89 -8.40
C ALA A 135 14.27 -5.15 -7.15
N TRP A 136 15.35 -5.93 -7.26
CA TRP A 136 16.32 -6.14 -6.19
C TRP A 136 16.99 -4.85 -5.73
N TYR A 137 17.52 -4.04 -6.66
CA TYR A 137 18.11 -2.74 -6.36
C TYR A 137 17.12 -1.81 -5.63
N ARG A 138 15.86 -1.78 -6.07
CA ARG A 138 14.81 -0.99 -5.42
C ARG A 138 14.42 -1.52 -4.03
N ALA A 139 14.56 -2.81 -3.79
CA ALA A 139 14.22 -3.43 -2.51
C ALA A 139 15.31 -3.23 -1.44
N ILE A 140 16.58 -3.25 -1.84
CA ILE A 140 17.71 -2.96 -0.93
C ILE A 140 17.85 -1.46 -0.64
N ILE A 141 17.25 -0.59 -1.46
CA ILE A 141 17.17 0.86 -1.21
C ILE A 141 15.71 1.31 -1.05
N PRO A 142 15.11 1.09 0.12
CA PRO A 142 13.67 1.31 0.29
C PRO A 142 13.26 2.77 0.06
N ASN A 143 12.13 2.91 -0.62
CA ASN A 143 11.56 4.17 -1.10
C ASN A 143 10.61 4.83 -0.07
N ASN A 144 10.83 4.58 1.23
CA ASN A 144 10.05 5.17 2.32
C ASN A 144 10.88 5.41 3.58
N ARG A 145 10.46 6.39 4.39
CA ARG A 145 11.11 6.74 5.66
C ARG A 145 10.92 5.59 6.65
N GLY A 146 12.03 4.99 7.09
CA GLY A 146 12.02 3.82 7.99
C GLY A 146 11.84 2.48 7.29
N GLY A 147 11.82 2.45 5.95
CA GLY A 147 11.89 1.19 5.23
C GLY A 147 13.17 0.44 5.54
N VAL A 148 13.04 -0.85 5.82
CA VAL A 148 14.18 -1.74 6.03
C VAL A 148 14.61 -2.30 4.68
N PRO A 149 15.90 -2.21 4.30
CA PRO A 149 16.42 -2.91 3.13
C PRO A 149 16.01 -4.37 3.16
N ARG A 150 15.47 -4.85 2.04
CA ARG A 150 15.03 -6.24 1.92
C ARG A 150 15.61 -6.88 0.68
N ASP A 151 15.99 -8.15 0.81
CA ASP A 151 16.41 -8.95 -0.31
C ASP A 151 15.16 -9.34 -1.15
N HIS A 152 15.03 -8.76 -2.34
CA HIS A 152 13.93 -9.06 -3.25
C HIS A 152 13.91 -10.53 -3.66
N PHE A 153 15.08 -11.12 -3.91
CA PHE A 153 15.17 -12.50 -4.36
C PHE A 153 14.82 -13.47 -3.23
N GLY A 154 15.14 -13.07 -1.99
CA GLY A 154 15.08 -13.90 -0.80
C GLY A 154 16.29 -14.82 -0.68
N GLU A 155 16.57 -15.25 0.54
CA GLU A 155 17.83 -15.93 0.90
C GLU A 155 18.15 -17.14 0.00
N ALA A 156 17.15 -17.98 -0.29
CA ALA A 156 17.35 -19.18 -1.09
C ALA A 156 17.77 -18.87 -2.54
N VAL A 157 17.11 -17.91 -3.19
CA VAL A 157 17.40 -17.54 -4.59
C VAL A 157 18.70 -16.74 -4.64
N THR A 158 18.93 -15.83 -3.70
CA THR A 158 20.20 -15.11 -3.55
C THR A 158 21.38 -16.07 -3.38
N LEU A 159 21.25 -17.08 -2.52
CA LEU A 159 22.27 -18.10 -2.36
C LEU A 159 22.47 -18.91 -3.64
N ARG A 160 21.39 -19.27 -4.33
CA ARG A 160 21.46 -19.99 -5.63
C ARG A 160 22.18 -19.17 -6.69
N ILE A 161 21.90 -17.88 -6.82
CA ILE A 161 22.59 -16.94 -7.73
C ILE A 161 24.07 -16.86 -7.36
N ALA A 162 24.37 -16.62 -6.09
CA ALA A 162 25.74 -16.43 -5.60
C ALA A 162 26.61 -17.69 -5.73
N THR A 163 26.00 -18.88 -5.77
CA THR A 163 26.71 -20.17 -5.86
C THR A 163 26.83 -20.71 -7.29
N GLN A 164 26.34 -19.97 -8.29
CA GLN A 164 26.48 -20.41 -9.69
C GLN A 164 27.95 -20.44 -10.13
N PRO A 165 28.37 -21.48 -10.86
CA PRO A 165 29.75 -21.58 -11.33
C PRO A 165 30.04 -20.55 -12.44
N ASP A 166 31.29 -20.14 -12.60
CA ASP A 166 31.76 -19.22 -13.65
C ASP A 166 31.21 -19.51 -15.06
N LYS A 167 31.07 -20.79 -15.41
CA LYS A 167 30.54 -21.21 -16.72
C LYS A 167 29.11 -20.73 -16.96
N TRP A 168 28.32 -20.60 -15.89
CA TRP A 168 26.94 -20.13 -15.96
C TRP A 168 26.92 -18.62 -16.22
N TRP A 169 27.73 -17.83 -15.51
CA TRP A 169 27.88 -16.39 -15.71
C TRP A 169 28.43 -16.00 -17.09
N LYS A 170 29.08 -16.92 -17.81
CA LYS A 170 29.61 -16.71 -19.16
C LYS A 170 28.56 -16.93 -20.28
N ARG A 171 27.34 -17.31 -19.94
CA ARG A 171 26.21 -17.45 -20.89
C ARG A 171 25.70 -16.06 -21.32
N PRO A 172 24.88 -15.99 -22.38
CA PRO A 172 24.15 -14.77 -22.72
C PRO A 172 23.34 -14.25 -21.53
N VAL A 173 23.34 -12.93 -21.35
CA VAL A 173 22.69 -12.27 -20.20
C VAL A 173 21.19 -12.55 -20.13
N SER A 174 20.51 -12.60 -21.28
CA SER A 174 19.09 -12.93 -21.37
C SER A 174 18.79 -14.31 -20.79
N GLU A 175 19.65 -15.29 -21.05
CA GLU A 175 19.47 -16.65 -20.51
C GLU A 175 19.72 -16.72 -19.00
N VAL A 176 20.73 -15.98 -18.51
CA VAL A 176 21.03 -15.87 -17.08
C VAL A 176 19.85 -15.23 -16.33
N ASN A 177 19.29 -14.16 -16.88
CA ASN A 177 18.15 -13.48 -16.30
C ASN A 177 16.87 -14.32 -16.36
N ALA A 178 16.67 -15.09 -17.44
CA ALA A 178 15.56 -16.03 -17.54
C ALA A 178 15.63 -17.13 -16.47
N ASP A 179 16.81 -17.69 -16.21
CA ASP A 179 17.01 -18.66 -15.12
C ASP A 179 16.64 -18.04 -13.76
N ILE A 180 17.06 -16.80 -13.48
CA ILE A 180 16.75 -16.10 -12.23
C ILE A 180 15.25 -15.87 -12.09
N ALA A 181 14.59 -15.41 -13.16
CA ALA A 181 13.15 -15.22 -13.17
C ALA A 181 12.41 -16.54 -12.90
N ALA A 182 12.85 -17.64 -13.52
CA ALA A 182 12.32 -18.97 -13.26
C ALA A 182 12.49 -19.38 -11.80
N TRP A 183 13.65 -19.13 -11.18
CA TRP A 183 13.87 -19.45 -9.76
C TRP A 183 13.00 -18.64 -8.81
N LEU A 184 12.67 -17.40 -9.18
CA LEU A 184 11.71 -16.59 -8.42
C LEU A 184 10.30 -17.16 -8.51
N ASN A 185 9.91 -17.68 -9.68
CA ASN A 185 8.61 -18.34 -9.88
C ASN A 185 8.54 -19.72 -9.21
N GLU A 186 9.67 -20.44 -9.11
CA GLU A 186 9.80 -21.72 -8.39
C GLU A 186 9.72 -21.56 -6.86
N ARG A 187 9.85 -20.33 -6.35
CA ARG A 187 9.94 -20.09 -4.91
C ARG A 187 8.64 -20.58 -4.24
N PRO A 188 8.71 -21.51 -3.28
CA PRO A 188 7.53 -21.85 -2.49
C PRO A 188 7.04 -20.57 -1.83
N ALA A 189 5.71 -20.36 -1.81
CA ALA A 189 5.09 -19.24 -1.14
C ALA A 189 5.77 -19.05 0.21
N ASP A 190 6.28 -17.85 0.45
CA ASP A 190 7.07 -17.53 1.62
C ASP A 190 6.30 -18.02 2.87
N PRO A 191 6.87 -18.90 3.71
CA PRO A 191 6.15 -19.46 4.85
C PRO A 191 5.79 -18.40 5.90
N ASP A 192 6.47 -17.24 5.86
CA ASP A 192 6.10 -16.08 6.66
C ASP A 192 5.04 -15.21 5.97
N TYR A 193 4.83 -15.36 4.65
CA TYR A 193 3.80 -14.61 3.93
C TYR A 193 2.39 -15.03 4.33
N ASP A 194 2.10 -16.33 4.47
CA ASP A 194 0.79 -16.77 4.95
C ASP A 194 0.53 -16.29 6.37
N ARG A 195 1.57 -16.26 7.23
CA ARG A 195 1.51 -15.72 8.59
C ARG A 195 1.33 -14.21 8.60
N ASP A 196 2.04 -13.48 7.75
CA ASP A 196 1.91 -12.03 7.59
C ASP A 196 0.53 -11.66 7.05
N LEU A 197 -0.03 -12.48 6.15
CA LEU A 197 -1.36 -12.32 5.60
C LEU A 197 -2.45 -12.61 6.64
N GLU A 198 -2.27 -13.66 7.45
CA GLU A 198 -3.16 -14.00 8.56
C GLU A 198 -3.12 -12.91 9.63
N THR A 199 -1.93 -12.45 9.99
CA THR A 199 -1.72 -11.31 10.89
C THR A 199 -2.38 -10.06 10.32
N ALA A 200 -2.25 -9.81 9.01
CA ALA A 200 -2.87 -8.66 8.36
C ALA A 200 -4.40 -8.78 8.37
N LEU A 201 -4.95 -9.99 8.13
CA LEU A 201 -6.37 -10.31 8.20
C LEU A 201 -6.96 -10.02 9.57
N GLU A 202 -6.32 -10.51 10.63
CA GLU A 202 -6.69 -10.25 12.02
C GLU A 202 -6.62 -8.75 12.34
N ASN A 203 -5.76 -8.03 11.62
CA ASN A 203 -5.56 -6.59 11.76
C ASN A 203 -6.37 -5.74 10.77
N LEU A 204 -7.24 -6.34 9.95
CA LEU A 204 -8.13 -5.57 9.08
C LEU A 204 -8.94 -4.60 9.95
N PRO A 205 -8.87 -3.29 9.66
CA PRO A 205 -9.62 -2.34 10.44
C PRO A 205 -11.10 -2.69 10.36
N ALA A 206 -11.69 -2.96 11.53
CA ALA A 206 -13.13 -3.02 11.67
C ALA A 206 -13.75 -1.74 11.12
N GLN A 207 -15.01 -1.84 10.70
CA GLN A 207 -15.80 -0.69 10.30
C GLN A 207 -15.89 0.29 11.47
N THR A 208 -15.72 1.57 11.15
CA THR A 208 -15.86 2.67 12.11
C THR A 208 -17.30 3.18 12.11
N PRO A 209 -17.76 3.82 13.19
CA PRO A 209 -19.02 4.55 13.17
C PRO A 209 -19.03 5.58 12.02
N ALA A 210 -19.93 5.41 11.05
CA ALA A 210 -20.13 6.27 9.88
C ALA A 210 -21.60 6.26 9.47
N ALA A 211 -22.01 7.09 8.51
CA ALA A 211 -23.40 7.14 8.02
C ALA A 211 -23.94 5.77 7.58
N TYR A 212 -23.10 4.96 6.94
CA TYR A 212 -23.47 3.62 6.45
C TYR A 212 -22.49 2.55 6.95
N ARG A 213 -23.02 1.33 7.08
CA ARG A 213 -22.27 0.10 7.29
C ARG A 213 -22.46 -0.81 6.11
N PHE A 214 -21.49 -1.68 5.86
CA PHE A 214 -21.51 -2.55 4.69
C PHE A 214 -21.24 -3.99 5.09
N HIS A 215 -22.12 -4.90 4.70
CA HIS A 215 -21.97 -6.31 5.04
C HIS A 215 -22.04 -7.15 3.77
N TRP A 216 -21.28 -8.24 3.76
CA TRP A 216 -21.43 -9.27 2.73
C TRP A 216 -22.67 -10.11 3.04
N ARG A 217 -23.72 -10.01 2.23
CA ARG A 217 -24.97 -10.78 2.34
C ARG A 217 -25.52 -11.10 0.96
N ASP A 218 -25.99 -12.32 0.77
CA ASP A 218 -26.52 -12.81 -0.50
C ASP A 218 -25.53 -12.61 -1.66
N ASP A 219 -24.26 -12.97 -1.41
CA ASP A 219 -23.13 -12.86 -2.35
C ASP A 219 -22.82 -11.45 -2.85
N ARG A 220 -23.30 -10.42 -2.14
CA ARG A 220 -23.08 -9.01 -2.47
C ARG A 220 -22.80 -8.18 -1.24
N ILE A 221 -22.18 -7.02 -1.44
CA ILE A 221 -22.03 -6.00 -0.42
C ILE A 221 -23.32 -5.21 -0.36
N LYS A 222 -23.98 -5.25 0.79
CA LYS A 222 -25.20 -4.49 1.08
C LYS A 222 -24.91 -3.40 2.08
N ALA A 223 -25.50 -2.23 1.89
CA ALA A 223 -25.47 -1.19 2.91
C ALA A 223 -26.58 -1.43 3.92
N GLU A 224 -26.26 -1.27 5.20
CA GLU A 224 -27.25 -1.06 6.25
C GLU A 224 -27.43 0.43 6.47
N PRO A 225 -28.67 0.94 6.45
CA PRO A 225 -28.95 2.35 6.70
C PRO A 225 -28.53 2.74 8.12
N PRO A 226 -28.38 4.06 8.40
CA PRO A 226 -28.29 4.55 9.77
C PRO A 226 -29.43 3.97 10.61
N ASP A 227 -29.11 3.39 11.77
CA ASP A 227 -30.13 3.06 12.75
C ASP A 227 -30.89 4.35 13.14
N PRO A 228 -32.22 4.32 13.24
CA PRO A 228 -32.96 5.42 13.84
C PRO A 228 -32.47 5.64 15.27
N SER A 229 -32.64 6.87 15.77
CA SER A 229 -32.17 7.36 17.07
C SER A 229 -32.10 6.27 18.17
N PRO A 230 -30.98 6.15 18.90
CA PRO A 230 -30.67 5.01 19.77
C PRO A 230 -31.66 4.77 20.92
N GLY A 231 -32.49 5.76 21.28
CA GLY A 231 -33.54 5.60 22.28
C GLY A 231 -34.65 4.63 21.86
N ASP A 232 -34.84 4.41 20.56
CA ASP A 232 -35.96 3.64 20.02
C ASP A 232 -35.54 2.42 19.19
N SER A 233 -34.24 2.19 18.97
CA SER A 233 -33.75 1.03 18.18
C SER A 233 -33.63 -0.22 19.08
N PRO A 234 -34.42 -1.28 18.83
CA PRO A 234 -34.24 -2.57 19.52
C PRO A 234 -32.83 -3.14 19.33
N VAL A 235 -32.22 -2.86 18.17
CA VAL A 235 -30.85 -3.33 17.84
C VAL A 235 -29.82 -2.70 18.77
N ALA A 236 -29.95 -1.40 19.08
CA ALA A 236 -29.05 -0.73 20.03
C ALA A 236 -29.15 -1.33 21.43
N GLN A 237 -30.36 -1.72 21.86
CA GLN A 237 -30.56 -2.37 23.15
C GLN A 237 -29.98 -3.80 23.15
N ASP A 238 -30.23 -4.59 22.11
CA ASP A 238 -29.69 -5.95 21.98
C ASP A 238 -28.16 -5.95 22.00
N LEU A 239 -27.53 -5.00 21.28
CA LEU A 239 -26.08 -4.82 21.28
C LEU A 239 -25.56 -4.36 22.64
N LEU A 240 -26.27 -3.46 23.33
CA LEU A 240 -25.89 -3.03 24.69
C LEU A 240 -25.91 -4.21 25.67
N ASP A 241 -26.95 -5.02 25.65
CA ASP A 241 -27.07 -6.18 26.53
C ASP A 241 -25.99 -7.23 26.21
N GLU A 242 -25.67 -7.44 24.93
CA GLU A 242 -24.58 -8.32 24.51
C GLU A 242 -23.20 -7.80 24.94
N VAL A 243 -22.93 -6.50 24.78
CA VAL A 243 -21.68 -5.87 25.30
C VAL A 243 -21.58 -6.06 26.81
N ARG A 244 -22.67 -5.82 27.56
CA ARG A 244 -22.69 -6.01 29.01
C ARG A 244 -22.41 -7.46 29.40
N ARG A 245 -23.02 -8.42 28.70
CA ARG A 245 -22.78 -9.85 28.93
C ARG A 245 -21.31 -10.21 28.68
N LYS A 246 -20.79 -9.93 27.48
CA LYS A 246 -19.38 -10.21 27.10
C LYS A 246 -18.38 -9.54 28.02
N ALA A 247 -18.61 -8.28 28.38
CA ALA A 247 -17.71 -7.53 29.26
C ALA A 247 -17.71 -8.07 30.69
N ASN A 248 -18.87 -8.47 31.25
CA ASN A 248 -18.93 -9.12 32.56
C ASN A 248 -18.20 -10.47 32.55
N ASP A 249 -18.50 -11.33 31.58
CA ASP A 249 -17.86 -12.64 31.43
C ASP A 249 -16.32 -12.51 31.35
N LEU A 250 -15.84 -11.55 30.54
CA LEU A 250 -14.41 -11.27 30.39
C LEU A 250 -13.80 -10.68 31.68
N SER A 251 -14.48 -9.74 32.34
CA SER A 251 -14.02 -9.13 33.60
C SER A 251 -13.86 -10.17 34.70
N GLU A 252 -14.85 -11.04 34.89
CA GLU A 252 -14.80 -12.11 35.89
C GLU A 252 -13.66 -13.10 35.60
N ARG A 253 -13.41 -13.42 34.33
CA ARG A 253 -12.29 -14.29 33.94
C ARG A 253 -10.94 -13.63 34.19
N LEU A 254 -10.77 -12.37 33.82
CA LEU A 254 -9.53 -11.61 34.06
C LEU A 254 -9.22 -11.53 35.56
N GLU A 255 -10.24 -11.28 36.40
CA GLU A 255 -10.09 -11.25 37.86
C GLU A 255 -9.74 -12.64 38.42
N ARG A 256 -10.50 -13.68 38.05
CA ARG A 256 -10.30 -15.05 38.56
C ARG A 256 -8.94 -15.63 38.21
N LEU A 257 -8.42 -15.32 37.02
CA LEU A 257 -7.15 -15.84 36.53
C LEU A 257 -5.96 -14.93 36.86
N ASN A 258 -6.19 -13.84 37.61
CA ASN A 258 -5.16 -12.86 37.99
C ASN A 258 -4.35 -12.38 36.76
N ALA A 259 -5.07 -12.09 35.67
CA ALA A 259 -4.49 -11.53 34.46
C ALA A 259 -3.99 -10.09 34.71
N ASP A 260 -3.35 -9.49 33.71
CA ASP A 260 -2.85 -8.12 33.81
C ASP A 260 -3.89 -7.12 34.39
N PRO A 261 -3.56 -6.38 35.47
CA PRO A 261 -4.51 -5.47 36.11
C PRO A 261 -4.97 -4.31 35.23
N HIS A 262 -4.19 -3.89 34.23
CA HIS A 262 -4.61 -2.86 33.28
C HIS A 262 -5.70 -3.39 32.34
N ALA A 263 -5.57 -4.61 31.84
CA ALA A 263 -6.62 -5.25 31.04
C ALA A 263 -7.95 -5.32 31.81
N HIS A 264 -7.93 -5.83 33.04
CA HIS A 264 -9.12 -5.90 33.90
C HIS A 264 -9.73 -4.50 34.17
N ARG A 265 -8.90 -3.51 34.53
CA ARG A 265 -9.40 -2.13 34.80
C ARG A 265 -10.08 -1.50 33.61
N SER A 266 -9.60 -1.73 32.39
CA SER A 266 -10.21 -1.15 31.19
C SER A 266 -11.55 -1.81 30.84
N VAL A 267 -11.66 -3.14 30.95
CA VAL A 267 -12.94 -3.85 30.76
C VAL A 267 -13.95 -3.43 31.83
N ARG A 268 -13.52 -3.33 33.09
CA ARG A 268 -14.38 -2.83 34.18
C ARG A 268 -14.78 -1.38 33.97
N GLY A 269 -13.86 -0.53 33.51
CA GLY A 269 -14.15 0.85 33.18
C GLY A 269 -15.16 1.02 32.05
N LEU A 270 -15.23 0.05 31.11
CA LEU A 270 -16.31 -0.04 30.13
C LEU A 270 -17.63 -0.41 30.82
N LEU A 271 -17.67 -1.46 31.63
CA LEU A 271 -18.88 -1.86 32.39
C LEU A 271 -19.46 -0.71 33.22
N ASP A 272 -18.62 0.08 33.88
CA ASP A 272 -19.01 1.20 34.73
C ASP A 272 -19.77 2.32 33.97
N VAL A 273 -19.65 2.39 32.63
CA VAL A 273 -20.33 3.41 31.81
C VAL A 273 -21.49 2.86 31.00
N LEU A 274 -21.79 1.56 31.07
CA LEU A 274 -22.90 0.92 30.36
C LEU A 274 -24.18 0.99 31.20
N PRO A 275 -25.16 1.82 30.83
CA PRO A 275 -26.44 1.91 31.54
C PRO A 275 -27.31 0.66 31.27
N PRO A 276 -28.46 0.54 31.96
CA PRO A 276 -29.45 -0.48 31.64
C PRO A 276 -30.11 -0.33 30.27
N GLY A 277 -30.30 0.91 29.80
CA GLY A 277 -31.02 1.22 28.56
C GLY A 277 -30.19 2.00 27.54
N ALA A 278 -30.33 1.67 26.25
CA ALA A 278 -29.57 2.30 25.17
C ALA A 278 -29.76 3.82 25.07
N GLY A 279 -30.96 4.33 25.38
CA GLY A 279 -31.25 5.77 25.39
C GLY A 279 -30.51 6.57 26.49
N GLU A 280 -29.92 5.89 27.48
CA GLU A 280 -29.14 6.52 28.55
C GLU A 280 -27.62 6.51 28.25
N LEU A 281 -27.21 5.93 27.12
CA LEU A 281 -25.80 5.86 26.74
C LEU A 281 -25.21 7.25 26.64
N ARG A 282 -23.97 7.40 27.10
CA ARG A 282 -23.18 8.63 26.99
C ARG A 282 -22.14 8.44 25.88
N PRO A 283 -22.39 8.88 24.63
CA PRO A 283 -21.58 8.53 23.47
C PRO A 283 -20.08 8.77 23.65
N GLY A 284 -19.69 9.95 24.15
CA GLY A 284 -18.28 10.29 24.37
C GLY A 284 -17.59 9.42 25.43
N LEU A 285 -18.31 8.99 26.48
CA LEU A 285 -17.73 8.07 27.48
C LEU A 285 -17.60 6.66 26.92
N LEU A 286 -18.62 6.17 26.21
CA LEU A 286 -18.56 4.87 25.53
C LEU A 286 -17.37 4.83 24.56
N LEU A 287 -17.21 5.87 23.73
CA LEU A 287 -16.10 5.98 22.79
C LEU A 287 -14.74 5.94 23.48
N SER A 288 -14.57 6.71 24.56
CA SER A 288 -13.32 6.73 25.33
C SER A 288 -12.99 5.35 25.95
N ARG A 289 -14.00 4.64 26.49
CA ARG A 289 -13.80 3.31 27.07
C ARG A 289 -13.53 2.25 26.02
N ALA A 290 -14.22 2.29 24.90
CA ALA A 290 -13.97 1.41 23.77
C ALA A 290 -12.52 1.51 23.27
N ARG A 291 -12.02 2.73 23.08
CA ARG A 291 -10.61 2.96 22.68
C ARG A 291 -9.60 2.38 23.69
N SER A 292 -9.94 2.38 24.98
CA SER A 292 -9.09 1.76 26.00
C SER A 292 -9.05 0.23 25.86
N VAL A 293 -10.20 -0.40 25.56
CA VAL A 293 -10.29 -1.84 25.28
C VAL A 293 -9.56 -2.21 23.98
N GLU A 294 -9.69 -1.40 22.94
CA GLU A 294 -8.98 -1.57 21.66
C GLU A 294 -7.46 -1.44 21.80
N ALA A 295 -7.00 -0.50 22.62
CA ALA A 295 -5.58 -0.33 22.89
C ALA A 295 -4.98 -1.57 23.58
N ILE A 296 -5.74 -2.21 24.48
CA ILE A 296 -5.34 -3.49 25.09
C ILE A 296 -5.32 -4.59 24.05
N ALA A 297 -6.35 -4.72 23.23
CA ALA A 297 -6.39 -5.72 22.16
C ALA A 297 -5.12 -5.62 21.28
N THR A 298 -4.74 -4.40 20.92
CA THR A 298 -3.56 -4.12 20.11
C THR A 298 -2.26 -4.42 20.85
N ALA A 299 -2.16 -4.04 22.14
CA ALA A 299 -0.96 -4.26 22.95
C ALA A 299 -0.66 -5.75 23.18
N TYR A 300 -1.70 -6.60 23.26
CA TYR A 300 -1.57 -8.03 23.51
C TYR A 300 -1.74 -8.91 22.27
N ALA A 301 -1.93 -8.33 21.08
CA ALA A 301 -2.09 -9.09 19.82
C ALA A 301 -0.80 -9.76 19.34
N GLY A 302 0.34 -9.54 20.00
CA GLY A 302 1.60 -10.18 19.65
C GLY A 302 1.74 -11.59 20.25
N PRO A 303 2.51 -12.48 19.59
CA PRO A 303 2.62 -13.90 19.95
C PRO A 303 3.30 -14.18 21.29
N ASP A 304 4.09 -13.23 21.81
CA ASP A 304 4.72 -13.36 23.13
C ASP A 304 3.93 -12.60 24.22
N GLU A 305 3.18 -11.58 23.84
CA GLU A 305 2.42 -10.69 24.71
C GLU A 305 1.14 -11.36 25.24
N GLU A 306 0.47 -12.22 24.45
CA GLU A 306 -0.71 -12.98 24.94
C GLU A 306 -0.38 -13.83 26.18
N ARG A 307 0.89 -14.20 26.40
CA ARG A 307 1.31 -14.97 27.59
C ARG A 307 1.12 -14.24 28.92
N GLU A 308 1.02 -12.91 28.89
CA GLU A 308 0.67 -12.10 30.08
C GLU A 308 -0.84 -12.17 30.41
N LEU A 309 -1.63 -12.65 29.45
CA LEU A 309 -3.04 -12.97 29.62
C LEU A 309 -3.24 -14.50 29.63
N PHE A 310 -4.50 -14.94 29.68
CA PHE A 310 -4.85 -16.35 29.55
C PHE A 310 -5.12 -16.71 28.08
N PRO A 311 -4.93 -17.98 27.66
CA PRO A 311 -5.18 -18.39 26.29
C PRO A 311 -6.59 -18.03 25.80
N GLY A 312 -6.67 -17.33 24.66
CA GLY A 312 -7.93 -16.87 24.07
C GLY A 312 -8.50 -15.61 24.72
N ALA A 313 -7.75 -14.93 25.59
CA ALA A 313 -8.14 -13.62 26.13
C ALA A 313 -8.17 -12.56 25.02
N VAL A 314 -7.18 -12.54 24.13
CA VAL A 314 -7.10 -11.58 23.02
C VAL A 314 -8.31 -11.72 22.11
N SER A 315 -8.66 -12.95 21.73
CA SER A 315 -9.87 -13.23 20.95
C SER A 315 -11.16 -12.71 21.62
N GLN A 316 -11.30 -12.89 22.94
CA GLN A 316 -12.45 -12.33 23.68
C GLN A 316 -12.46 -10.81 23.78
N ILE A 317 -11.28 -10.18 23.89
CA ILE A 317 -11.15 -8.71 23.90
C ILE A 317 -11.51 -8.16 22.51
N LEU A 318 -11.07 -8.81 21.43
CA LEU A 318 -11.41 -8.46 20.05
C LEU A 318 -12.92 -8.61 19.81
N ASP A 319 -13.53 -9.74 20.20
CA ASP A 319 -14.97 -9.97 20.09
C ASP A 319 -15.80 -8.92 20.88
N LEU A 320 -15.38 -8.60 22.10
CA LEU A 320 -15.97 -7.50 22.87
C LEU A 320 -15.83 -6.16 22.14
N SER A 321 -14.63 -5.85 21.63
CA SER A 321 -14.36 -4.62 20.91
C SER A 321 -15.21 -4.47 19.65
N GLU A 322 -15.39 -5.53 18.87
CA GLU A 322 -16.27 -5.53 17.70
C GLU A 322 -17.72 -5.26 18.09
N THR A 323 -18.22 -5.95 19.12
CA THR A 323 -19.59 -5.73 19.63
C THR A 323 -19.79 -4.29 20.13
N VAL A 324 -18.78 -3.71 20.80
CA VAL A 324 -18.81 -2.30 21.23
C VAL A 324 -18.86 -1.36 20.03
N ARG A 325 -18.07 -1.61 18.97
CA ARG A 325 -18.13 -0.81 17.74
C ARG A 325 -19.49 -0.93 17.08
N ASP A 326 -20.08 -2.12 17.07
CA ASP A 326 -21.43 -2.34 16.58
C ASP A 326 -22.43 -1.45 17.31
N LEU A 327 -22.40 -1.44 18.64
CA LEU A 327 -23.20 -0.53 19.47
C LEU A 327 -22.93 0.95 19.16
N GLN A 328 -21.66 1.34 19.00
CA GLN A 328 -21.29 2.73 18.73
C GLN A 328 -21.87 3.26 17.41
N GLY A 329 -21.98 2.43 16.38
CA GLY A 329 -22.59 2.89 15.13
C GLY A 329 -24.10 3.06 15.21
N CYS A 330 -24.77 2.60 16.27
CA CYS A 330 -26.16 2.97 16.57
C CYS A 330 -26.27 4.38 17.20
N LEU A 331 -25.15 5.03 17.54
CA LEU A 331 -25.10 6.34 18.19
C LEU A 331 -24.67 7.43 17.20
N PRO A 332 -25.58 8.29 16.71
CA PRO A 332 -25.26 9.35 15.74
C PRO A 332 -24.16 10.29 16.21
N GLU A 333 -24.13 10.63 17.51
CA GLU A 333 -23.15 11.53 18.08
C GLU A 333 -21.72 10.98 17.98
N ILE A 334 -21.52 9.66 18.01
CA ILE A 334 -20.19 9.07 17.80
C ILE A 334 -19.75 9.23 16.35
N ARG A 335 -20.68 9.08 15.41
CA ARG A 335 -20.39 9.29 13.97
C ARG A 335 -19.94 10.73 13.73
N GLU A 336 -20.62 11.71 14.34
CA GLU A 336 -20.21 13.11 14.26
C GLU A 336 -18.82 13.35 14.84
N ILE A 337 -18.52 12.78 16.01
CA ILE A 337 -17.19 12.89 16.64
C ILE A 337 -16.09 12.28 15.77
N GLU A 338 -16.33 11.11 15.17
CA GLU A 338 -15.34 10.47 14.28
C GLU A 338 -15.17 11.23 12.96
N ALA A 339 -16.24 11.76 12.38
CA ALA A 339 -16.15 12.61 11.19
C ALA A 339 -15.38 13.91 11.48
N GLU A 340 -15.63 14.56 12.62
CA GLU A 340 -14.87 15.74 13.05
C GLU A 340 -13.40 15.43 13.30
N ARG A 341 -13.11 14.29 13.94
CA ARG A 341 -11.73 13.83 14.13
C ARG A 341 -11.03 13.59 12.79
N MET A 342 -11.66 12.86 11.88
CA MET A 342 -11.11 12.60 10.54
C MET A 342 -10.90 13.91 9.78
N ALA A 343 -11.81 14.87 9.91
CA ALA A 343 -11.64 16.20 9.31
C ALA A 343 -10.38 16.91 9.81
N LEU A 344 -10.05 16.80 11.11
CA LEU A 344 -8.82 17.37 11.68
C LEU A 344 -7.54 16.67 11.20
N GLU A 345 -7.63 15.41 10.77
CA GLU A 345 -6.50 14.64 10.23
C GLU A 345 -6.25 14.94 8.74
N ILE A 346 -7.26 15.45 8.01
CA ILE A 346 -7.15 15.84 6.61
C ILE A 346 -6.52 17.24 6.49
N ASP A 347 -5.43 17.38 5.73
CA ASP A 347 -4.90 18.69 5.35
C ASP A 347 -5.91 19.41 4.42
N PRO A 348 -6.38 20.63 4.77
CA PRO A 348 -7.28 21.41 3.92
C PRO A 348 -6.82 21.54 2.47
N ALA A 349 -5.51 21.59 2.20
CA ALA A 349 -4.96 21.69 0.84
C ALA A 349 -5.16 20.42 -0.01
N THR A 350 -5.47 19.29 0.64
CA THR A 350 -5.61 17.98 -0.01
C THR A 350 -7.06 17.53 -0.21
N VAL A 351 -8.04 18.28 0.32
CA VAL A 351 -9.46 17.92 0.30
C VAL A 351 -9.96 17.60 -1.12
N ASP A 352 -9.66 18.43 -2.11
CA ASP A 352 -10.09 18.21 -3.50
C ASP A 352 -9.40 17.01 -4.16
N ALA A 353 -8.18 16.68 -3.74
CA ALA A 353 -7.47 15.50 -4.24
C ALA A 353 -8.04 14.21 -3.63
N ILE A 354 -8.39 14.25 -2.35
CA ILE A 354 -9.07 13.16 -1.65
C ILE A 354 -10.47 12.93 -2.25
N ALA A 355 -11.23 14.00 -2.47
CA ALA A 355 -12.58 13.90 -3.06
C ALA A 355 -12.57 13.22 -4.43
N ARG A 356 -11.67 13.64 -5.34
CA ARG A 356 -11.51 13.01 -6.65
C ARG A 356 -11.16 11.52 -6.56
N HIS A 357 -10.30 11.16 -5.61
CA HIS A 357 -9.95 9.76 -5.41
C HIS A 357 -11.13 8.93 -4.87
N LEU A 358 -11.93 9.51 -3.99
CA LEU A 358 -13.19 8.90 -3.54
C LEU A 358 -14.19 8.75 -4.69
N ASP A 359 -14.21 9.68 -5.66
CA ASP A 359 -15.04 9.59 -6.86
C ASP A 359 -14.65 8.37 -7.69
N ASP A 360 -13.36 8.17 -7.95
CA ASP A 360 -12.86 7.02 -8.72
C ASP A 360 -13.27 5.68 -8.07
N ILE A 361 -13.15 5.59 -6.74
CA ILE A 361 -13.56 4.39 -5.97
C ILE A 361 -15.08 4.18 -6.05
N VAL A 362 -15.87 5.24 -5.85
CA VAL A 362 -17.34 5.16 -5.88
C VAL A 362 -17.84 4.83 -7.28
N GLU A 363 -17.32 5.45 -8.33
CA GLU A 363 -17.69 5.16 -9.72
C GLU A 363 -17.43 3.69 -10.07
N THR A 364 -16.24 3.19 -9.69
CA THR A 364 -15.88 1.79 -9.88
C THR A 364 -16.81 0.84 -9.12
N ALA A 365 -17.13 1.15 -7.86
CA ALA A 365 -18.05 0.35 -7.05
C ALA A 365 -19.48 0.35 -7.63
N VAL A 366 -19.95 1.51 -8.08
CA VAL A 366 -21.31 1.69 -8.61
C VAL A 366 -21.49 0.99 -9.95
N ALA A 367 -20.44 0.87 -10.75
CA ALA A 367 -20.46 0.13 -12.01
C ALA A 367 -20.46 -1.40 -11.85
N ASP A 368 -20.22 -1.93 -10.65
CA ASP A 368 -20.16 -3.38 -10.40
C ASP A 368 -21.51 -3.94 -9.90
N ASP A 369 -22.30 -4.48 -10.84
CA ASP A 369 -23.59 -5.12 -10.55
C ASP A 369 -23.48 -6.52 -9.95
N GLU A 370 -22.29 -7.12 -9.95
CA GLU A 370 -22.08 -8.49 -9.48
C GLU A 370 -21.78 -8.53 -8.00
N ILE A 371 -20.94 -7.63 -7.52
CA ILE A 371 -20.38 -7.62 -6.17
C ILE A 371 -21.10 -6.60 -5.28
N VAL A 372 -21.59 -5.50 -5.84
CA VAL A 372 -22.19 -4.39 -5.09
C VAL A 372 -23.70 -4.38 -5.28
N ASP A 373 -24.45 -4.53 -4.19
CA ASP A 373 -25.91 -4.44 -4.21
C ASP A 373 -26.39 -3.00 -4.40
N GLU A 374 -27.61 -2.81 -4.91
CA GLU A 374 -28.18 -1.46 -5.10
C GLU A 374 -28.23 -0.66 -3.81
N SER A 375 -28.45 -1.29 -2.65
CA SER A 375 -28.41 -0.59 -1.36
C SER A 375 -27.05 0.05 -1.08
N ALA A 376 -25.95 -0.64 -1.41
CA ALA A 376 -24.60 -0.11 -1.26
C ALA A 376 -24.30 0.99 -2.28
N LYS A 377 -24.74 0.83 -3.52
CA LYS A 377 -24.60 1.89 -4.54
C LYS A 377 -25.34 3.15 -4.15
N ASP A 378 -26.56 3.03 -3.66
CA ASP A 378 -27.37 4.16 -3.21
C ASP A 378 -26.74 4.86 -2.01
N ALA A 379 -26.18 4.11 -1.06
CA ALA A 379 -25.42 4.67 0.06
C ALA A 379 -24.19 5.47 -0.44
N LEU A 380 -23.40 4.90 -1.36
CA LEU A 380 -22.21 5.55 -1.92
C LEU A 380 -22.56 6.80 -2.75
N ARG A 381 -23.63 6.75 -3.55
CA ARG A 381 -24.16 7.90 -4.29
C ARG A 381 -24.65 9.00 -3.34
N THR A 382 -25.36 8.63 -2.29
CA THR A 382 -25.90 9.58 -1.30
C THR A 382 -24.78 10.32 -0.58
N ILE A 383 -23.76 9.60 -0.10
CA ILE A 383 -22.65 10.25 0.61
C ILE A 383 -21.81 11.14 -0.32
N THR A 384 -21.68 10.75 -1.59
CA THR A 384 -21.00 11.56 -2.62
C THR A 384 -21.78 12.85 -2.88
N ALA A 385 -23.09 12.75 -3.12
CA ALA A 385 -23.95 13.92 -3.32
C ALA A 385 -23.98 14.88 -2.11
N ASN A 386 -23.84 14.35 -0.89
CA ASN A 386 -23.70 15.17 0.31
C ASN A 386 -22.36 15.89 0.37
N ALA A 387 -21.27 15.23 -0.05
CA ALA A 387 -19.95 15.83 -0.11
C ALA A 387 -19.81 16.89 -1.21
N ASP A 388 -20.59 16.81 -2.29
CA ASP A 388 -20.52 17.76 -3.41
C ASP A 388 -21.36 19.05 -3.18
N GLN A 389 -22.01 19.18 -2.03
CA GLN A 389 -22.79 20.37 -1.72
C GLN A 389 -21.89 21.60 -1.59
N ASP A 390 -22.30 22.71 -2.21
CA ASP A 390 -21.59 23.98 -2.08
C ASP A 390 -21.64 24.47 -0.62
N ALA A 391 -20.49 24.38 0.07
CA ALA A 391 -20.37 24.63 1.49
C ALA A 391 -19.07 25.37 1.82
N PRO A 392 -19.01 26.11 2.95
CA PRO A 392 -17.77 26.73 3.41
C PRO A 392 -16.65 25.68 3.58
N PRO A 393 -15.36 26.04 3.38
CA PRO A 393 -14.26 25.06 3.35
C PRO A 393 -14.18 24.12 4.57
N VAL A 394 -14.47 24.63 5.77
CA VAL A 394 -14.47 23.82 7.01
C VAL A 394 -15.60 22.79 7.01
N VAL A 395 -16.77 23.17 6.47
CA VAL A 395 -17.91 22.25 6.32
C VAL A 395 -17.61 21.23 5.23
N GLN A 396 -17.02 21.67 4.12
CA GLN A 396 -16.59 20.80 3.02
C GLN A 396 -15.60 19.73 3.49
N GLN A 397 -14.60 20.12 4.29
CA GLN A 397 -13.63 19.21 4.89
C GLN A 397 -14.31 18.14 5.76
N ARG A 398 -15.32 18.52 6.56
CA ARG A 398 -16.12 17.58 7.35
C ARG A 398 -16.96 16.63 6.49
N LEU A 399 -17.58 17.14 5.42
CA LEU A 399 -18.37 16.31 4.51
C LEU A 399 -17.50 15.28 3.77
N VAL A 400 -16.31 15.70 3.31
CA VAL A 400 -15.32 14.79 2.73
C VAL A 400 -14.83 13.77 3.77
N ALA A 401 -14.60 14.19 5.01
CA ALA A 401 -14.21 13.28 6.10
C ALA A 401 -15.27 12.19 6.37
N ASP A 402 -16.57 12.55 6.40
CA ASP A 402 -17.65 11.58 6.54
C ASP A 402 -17.69 10.61 5.34
N ARG A 403 -17.48 11.13 4.12
CA ARG A 403 -17.34 10.32 2.90
C ARG A 403 -16.17 9.34 2.98
N VAL A 404 -15.02 9.76 3.51
CA VAL A 404 -13.86 8.88 3.76
C VAL A 404 -14.26 7.72 4.68
N LEU A 405 -14.98 7.99 5.78
CA LEU A 405 -15.42 6.95 6.72
C LEU A 405 -16.41 5.96 6.10
N VAL A 406 -17.31 6.44 5.24
CA VAL A 406 -18.26 5.57 4.52
C VAL A 406 -17.53 4.69 3.50
N VAL A 407 -16.65 5.27 2.69
CA VAL A 407 -15.87 4.49 1.70
C VAL A 407 -14.92 3.50 2.39
N ARG A 408 -14.31 3.89 3.50
CA ARG A 408 -13.58 2.96 4.38
C ARG A 408 -14.42 1.75 4.77
N ASN A 409 -15.63 2.01 5.25
CA ASN A 409 -16.52 0.94 5.71
C ASN A 409 -16.94 0.03 4.57
N PHE A 410 -17.13 0.58 3.36
CA PHE A 410 -17.43 -0.17 2.15
C PHE A 410 -16.27 -1.09 1.73
N LEU A 411 -15.03 -0.60 1.84
CA LEU A 411 -13.84 -1.38 1.49
C LEU A 411 -13.53 -2.49 2.50
N SER A 412 -13.90 -2.33 3.77
CA SER A 412 -13.64 -3.32 4.83
C SER A 412 -14.13 -4.76 4.49
N PRO A 413 -15.41 -5.00 4.11
CA PRO A 413 -15.88 -6.33 3.73
C PRO A 413 -15.22 -6.87 2.46
N LEU A 414 -14.83 -6.00 1.51
CA LEU A 414 -14.09 -6.41 0.31
C LEU A 414 -12.72 -6.96 0.63
N PHE A 415 -11.97 -6.25 1.47
CA PHE A 415 -10.66 -6.74 1.91
C PHE A 415 -10.81 -8.05 2.69
N ARG A 416 -11.79 -8.14 3.60
CA ARG A 416 -12.09 -9.40 4.32
C ARG A 416 -12.36 -10.55 3.35
N LEU A 417 -13.13 -10.33 2.29
CA LEU A 417 -13.42 -11.36 1.30
C LEU A 417 -12.19 -11.75 0.49
N ALA A 418 -11.48 -10.78 -0.08
CA ALA A 418 -10.28 -10.98 -0.91
C ALA A 418 -9.17 -11.72 -0.14
N LEU A 419 -9.13 -11.52 1.18
CA LEU A 419 -8.16 -12.16 2.04
C LEU A 419 -8.66 -13.50 2.59
N ALA A 420 -9.92 -13.67 2.97
CA ALA A 420 -10.45 -14.96 3.40
C ALA A 420 -10.35 -16.03 2.28
N SER A 421 -10.55 -15.62 1.03
CA SER A 421 -10.37 -16.48 -0.14
C SER A 421 -8.93 -16.91 -0.39
N SER A 422 -7.97 -16.15 0.13
CA SER A 422 -6.54 -16.44 0.03
C SER A 422 -6.12 -17.65 0.89
N PHE A 423 -6.99 -18.12 1.80
CA PHE A 423 -6.77 -19.30 2.66
C PHE A 423 -7.48 -20.58 2.15
N ALA A 424 -7.63 -20.73 0.84
CA ALA A 424 -8.44 -21.77 0.16
C ALA A 424 -8.17 -23.24 0.58
N ALA A 425 -7.10 -23.55 1.31
CA ALA A 425 -6.88 -24.85 1.93
C ALA A 425 -7.84 -25.15 3.12
N GLY A 426 -8.45 -24.13 3.75
CA GLY A 426 -9.38 -24.26 4.88
C GLY A 426 -10.71 -23.51 4.75
N ALA A 427 -10.95 -22.81 3.64
CA ALA A 427 -12.17 -22.04 3.43
C ALA A 427 -13.42 -22.93 3.24
N THR A 428 -14.58 -22.45 3.70
CA THR A 428 -15.87 -23.08 3.41
C THR A 428 -16.17 -23.04 1.91
N ASP A 429 -16.95 -23.99 1.40
CA ASP A 429 -17.26 -24.11 -0.04
C ASP A 429 -17.84 -22.80 -0.63
N VAL A 430 -18.56 -22.02 0.18
CA VAL A 430 -19.12 -20.71 -0.18
C VAL A 430 -18.03 -19.69 -0.47
N SER A 431 -17.02 -19.55 0.40
CA SER A 431 -15.92 -18.61 0.19
C SER A 431 -15.03 -19.00 -1.00
N ARG A 432 -14.91 -20.31 -1.27
CA ARG A 432 -14.19 -20.82 -2.45
C ARG A 432 -14.94 -20.50 -3.74
N GLU A 433 -16.25 -20.74 -3.80
CA GLU A 433 -17.07 -20.44 -4.99
C GLU A 433 -17.09 -18.94 -5.29
N ILE A 434 -17.23 -18.09 -4.27
CA ILE A 434 -17.18 -16.64 -4.41
C ILE A 434 -15.80 -16.19 -4.94
N TRP A 435 -14.72 -16.78 -4.44
CA TRP A 435 -13.38 -16.49 -4.95
C TRP A 435 -13.17 -16.96 -6.38
N GLU A 436 -13.61 -18.16 -6.74
CA GLU A 436 -13.44 -18.65 -8.10
C GLU A 436 -14.17 -17.79 -9.13
N LYS A 437 -15.29 -17.16 -8.74
CA LYS A 437 -16.00 -16.16 -9.57
C LYS A 437 -15.26 -14.81 -9.61
N ALA A 438 -14.72 -14.34 -8.49
CA ALA A 438 -14.04 -13.05 -8.42
C ALA A 438 -12.59 -13.07 -8.92
N ARG A 439 -11.86 -14.19 -8.76
CA ARG A 439 -10.42 -14.36 -9.00
C ARG A 439 -9.99 -14.01 -10.42
N PRO A 440 -10.68 -14.44 -11.50
CA PRO A 440 -10.29 -14.08 -12.86
C PRO A 440 -10.22 -12.56 -13.03
N LYS A 441 -11.20 -11.85 -12.47
CA LYS A 441 -11.28 -10.38 -12.51
C LYS A 441 -10.18 -9.72 -11.69
N PHE A 442 -9.83 -10.29 -10.53
CA PHE A 442 -8.69 -9.83 -9.72
C PHE A 442 -7.36 -9.92 -10.48
N VAL A 443 -7.10 -11.07 -11.12
CA VAL A 443 -5.83 -11.32 -11.82
C VAL A 443 -5.75 -10.52 -13.12
N GLU A 444 -6.85 -10.42 -13.88
CA GLU A 444 -6.95 -9.67 -15.13
C GLU A 444 -6.86 -8.15 -14.89
N GLY A 445 -7.59 -7.62 -13.90
CA GLY A 445 -7.53 -6.21 -13.52
C GLY A 445 -6.21 -5.77 -12.90
N ALA A 446 -5.49 -6.65 -12.19
CA ALA A 446 -4.15 -6.36 -11.67
C ALA A 446 -3.10 -6.30 -12.79
N ALA A 447 -3.21 -7.16 -13.82
CA ALA A 447 -2.34 -7.14 -14.98
C ALA A 447 -2.56 -5.88 -15.83
N ASP A 448 -3.81 -5.44 -16.00
CA ASP A 448 -4.14 -4.24 -16.78
C ASP A 448 -3.84 -2.93 -16.03
N GLY A 449 -4.09 -2.86 -14.72
CA GLY A 449 -3.77 -1.69 -13.90
C GLY A 449 -2.27 -1.37 -13.79
N LEU A 450 -1.41 -2.40 -13.95
CA LEU A 450 0.04 -2.25 -14.02
C LEU A 450 0.56 -1.95 -15.44
N GLY A 451 -0.22 -2.25 -16.49
CA GLY A 451 0.20 -2.15 -17.89
C GLY A 451 -0.39 -0.99 -18.71
N SER A 452 -1.55 -0.44 -18.34
CA SER A 452 -2.28 0.52 -19.18
C SER A 452 -2.12 1.98 -18.76
N MET A 453 -0.95 2.58 -18.98
CA MET A 453 -0.74 4.04 -18.85
C MET A 453 -1.25 4.87 -20.06
N GLY A 454 -2.20 4.36 -20.86
CA GLY A 454 -2.53 5.02 -22.15
C GLY A 454 -3.96 4.99 -22.68
N ARG A 455 -4.90 4.19 -22.15
CA ARG A 455 -6.29 4.19 -22.64
C ARG A 455 -7.30 3.77 -21.55
N PRO A 456 -8.52 4.35 -21.53
CA PRO A 456 -9.55 4.00 -20.57
C PRO A 456 -10.27 2.73 -21.06
N VAL A 457 -9.94 1.57 -20.48
CA VAL A 457 -10.75 0.37 -20.62
C VAL A 457 -11.15 -0.07 -19.22
N VAL A 458 -12.46 -0.14 -19.01
CA VAL A 458 -13.13 -0.48 -17.76
C VAL A 458 -12.98 -1.99 -17.53
N VAL A 459 -12.11 -2.40 -16.61
CA VAL A 459 -12.03 -3.79 -16.13
C VAL A 459 -12.81 -3.88 -14.82
N ILE A 460 -13.90 -4.64 -14.80
CA ILE A 460 -14.96 -4.55 -13.78
C ILE A 460 -14.73 -5.57 -12.66
N GLY A 461 -14.41 -5.07 -11.46
CA GLY A 461 -14.68 -5.72 -10.18
C GLY A 461 -13.46 -5.95 -9.28
N VAL A 462 -13.57 -5.48 -8.03
CA VAL A 462 -12.60 -5.42 -6.90
C VAL A 462 -11.14 -5.03 -7.19
N SER A 463 -10.45 -5.58 -8.19
CA SER A 463 -9.10 -5.16 -8.59
C SER A 463 -9.07 -3.75 -9.16
N ALA A 464 -10.11 -3.30 -9.87
CA ALA A 464 -10.24 -1.88 -10.23
C ALA A 464 -10.48 -1.01 -8.99
N LEU A 465 -11.12 -1.54 -7.95
CA LEU A 465 -11.37 -0.81 -6.71
C LEU A 465 -10.11 -0.73 -5.82
N VAL A 466 -9.35 -1.83 -5.75
CA VAL A 466 -8.03 -1.91 -5.11
C VAL A 466 -7.00 -1.12 -5.91
N GLY A 467 -7.07 -1.17 -7.24
CA GLY A 467 -6.25 -0.38 -8.17
C GLY A 467 -6.55 1.12 -8.10
N ALA A 468 -7.83 1.49 -8.00
CA ALA A 468 -8.26 2.85 -7.71
C ALA A 468 -7.66 3.30 -6.39
N PHE A 469 -7.72 2.48 -5.33
CA PHE A 469 -7.07 2.73 -4.03
C PHE A 469 -5.53 2.85 -4.12
N LEU A 470 -4.90 2.26 -5.13
CA LEU A 470 -3.44 2.22 -5.38
C LEU A 470 -2.93 3.31 -6.34
N GLY A 471 -3.80 4.20 -6.84
CA GLY A 471 -3.46 5.28 -7.79
C GLY A 471 -2.49 6.37 -7.26
N PRO A 472 -2.22 7.46 -8.00
CA PRO A 472 -1.10 8.36 -7.67
C PRO A 472 -1.26 9.24 -6.41
N THR A 473 -0.72 8.71 -5.31
CA THR A 473 0.17 9.21 -4.22
C THR A 473 -0.04 10.53 -3.43
N ALA A 474 -0.89 11.50 -3.79
CA ALA A 474 -1.06 12.70 -2.93
C ALA A 474 -2.27 12.60 -1.97
N GLY A 475 -3.47 12.29 -2.50
CA GLY A 475 -4.68 12.14 -1.67
C GLY A 475 -4.66 10.87 -0.79
N ILE A 476 -3.98 9.82 -1.27
CA ILE A 476 -3.86 8.55 -0.57
C ILE A 476 -2.99 8.71 0.68
N ALA A 477 -1.84 9.40 0.65
CA ALA A 477 -1.01 9.58 1.85
C ALA A 477 -1.75 10.27 3.02
N ALA A 478 -2.65 11.22 2.72
CA ALA A 478 -3.49 11.89 3.70
C ALA A 478 -4.63 10.98 4.23
N MET A 479 -5.24 10.16 3.36
CA MET A 479 -6.10 9.06 3.82
C MET A 479 -5.34 8.08 4.70
N LEU A 480 -4.15 7.65 4.28
CA LEU A 480 -3.36 6.57 4.88
C LEU A 480 -2.92 6.86 6.31
N ALA A 481 -2.78 8.13 6.72
CA ALA A 481 -2.60 8.48 8.13
C ALA A 481 -3.75 7.98 9.04
N GLY A 482 -4.98 7.90 8.51
CA GLY A 482 -6.14 7.28 9.16
C GLY A 482 -6.32 5.77 8.87
N PHE A 483 -5.58 5.23 7.89
CA PHE A 483 -5.66 3.84 7.42
C PHE A 483 -4.35 3.04 7.59
N CYS A 484 -3.41 3.42 8.47
CA CYS A 484 -2.05 2.84 8.56
C CYS A 484 -1.94 1.29 8.53
N LYS A 485 -3.00 0.55 8.88
CA LYS A 485 -3.04 -0.92 8.79
C LYS A 485 -3.33 -1.46 7.37
N ILE A 486 -4.04 -0.71 6.52
CA ILE A 486 -4.42 -1.09 5.15
C ILE A 486 -3.23 -1.11 4.20
N ASP A 487 -2.21 -0.26 4.38
CA ASP A 487 -1.01 -0.27 3.51
C ASP A 487 -0.28 -1.61 3.52
N ARG A 488 -0.15 -2.22 4.69
CA ARG A 488 0.47 -3.54 4.83
C ARG A 488 -0.36 -4.61 4.12
N LEU A 489 -1.69 -4.53 4.23
CA LEU A 489 -2.63 -5.43 3.58
C LEU A 489 -2.57 -5.33 2.05
N VAL A 490 -2.54 -4.11 1.55
CA VAL A 490 -2.44 -3.82 0.12
C VAL A 490 -1.12 -4.30 -0.45
N GLY A 491 0.01 -4.05 0.23
CA GLY A 491 1.31 -4.57 -0.17
C GLY A 491 1.43 -6.10 -0.14
N LEU A 492 0.65 -6.79 0.72
CA LEU A 492 0.56 -8.25 0.72
C LEU A 492 -0.31 -8.75 -0.46
N LEU A 493 -1.48 -8.16 -0.68
CA LEU A 493 -2.35 -8.47 -1.82
C LEU A 493 -1.64 -8.30 -3.16
N GLU A 494 -0.87 -7.22 -3.34
CA GLU A 494 -0.08 -6.95 -4.54
C GLU A 494 0.96 -8.06 -4.81
N LYS A 495 1.72 -8.45 -3.78
CA LYS A 495 2.67 -9.58 -3.87
C LYS A 495 1.99 -10.87 -4.31
N ARG A 496 0.77 -11.15 -3.83
CA ARG A 496 0.03 -12.35 -4.21
C ARG A 496 -0.40 -12.35 -5.67
N LEU A 497 -0.92 -11.21 -6.13
CA LEU A 497 -1.38 -11.04 -7.50
C LEU A 497 -0.21 -11.22 -8.47
N GLN A 498 0.97 -10.70 -8.12
CA GLN A 498 2.21 -10.94 -8.86
C GLN A 498 2.59 -12.42 -8.90
N ASN A 499 2.46 -13.15 -7.79
CA ASN A 499 2.77 -14.58 -7.70
C ASN A 499 1.73 -15.51 -8.33
N SER A 500 0.53 -15.02 -8.69
CA SER A 500 -0.60 -15.85 -9.15
C SER A 500 -0.85 -15.78 -10.66
N ARG A 501 0.04 -15.13 -11.42
CA ARG A 501 -0.10 -14.96 -12.88
C ARG A 501 0.04 -16.35 -13.54
N PRO A 502 -0.97 -16.82 -14.31
CA PRO A 502 -0.88 -18.11 -14.97
C PRO A 502 0.16 -18.08 -16.09
N ASP A 503 0.92 -19.18 -16.25
CA ASP A 503 1.74 -19.44 -17.43
C ASP A 503 0.84 -19.44 -18.67
N THR A 504 0.97 -18.42 -19.53
CA THR A 504 0.19 -18.28 -20.78
C THR A 504 0.94 -18.79 -22.01
N ASP A 505 1.90 -19.69 -21.85
CA ASP A 505 2.76 -20.17 -22.94
C ASP A 505 2.46 -21.62 -23.37
N ASP A 506 1.19 -22.03 -23.34
CA ASP A 506 0.74 -23.17 -24.16
C ASP A 506 0.34 -22.64 -25.55
N GLU A 507 1.34 -22.28 -26.37
CA GLU A 507 1.13 -22.17 -27.81
C GLU A 507 0.71 -23.55 -28.36
N PRO A 508 -0.34 -23.65 -29.18
CA PRO A 508 -0.68 -24.91 -29.81
C PRO A 508 0.42 -25.31 -30.79
N ASP A 509 1.02 -26.48 -30.56
CA ASP A 509 1.93 -27.18 -31.48
C ASP A 509 1.27 -27.39 -32.86
N ASP A 510 1.44 -26.40 -33.74
CA ASP A 510 1.03 -26.45 -35.15
C ASP A 510 2.17 -27.08 -35.98
N ASP A 511 2.50 -28.33 -35.69
CA ASP A 511 3.57 -29.06 -36.39
C ASP A 511 3.18 -30.52 -36.70
N LYS A 512 2.12 -30.69 -37.52
CA LYS A 512 1.91 -31.91 -38.34
C LYS A 512 1.24 -31.60 -39.68
N ALA A 513 1.98 -30.98 -40.59
CA ALA A 513 1.78 -31.16 -42.02
C ALA A 513 3.12 -31.46 -42.70
N ASP A 514 3.07 -32.38 -43.66
CA ASP A 514 4.11 -32.71 -44.64
C ASP A 514 5.28 -33.62 -44.25
N ASN A 515 5.05 -34.95 -44.35
CA ASN A 515 5.91 -35.81 -45.18
C ASN A 515 5.35 -37.23 -45.36
N ALA A 516 4.81 -37.52 -46.55
CA ALA A 516 4.92 -38.85 -47.19
C ALA A 516 4.42 -38.77 -48.64
N SER A 517 5.34 -38.36 -49.52
CA SER A 517 5.24 -38.53 -50.97
C SER A 517 5.83 -39.89 -51.38
N SER A 518 5.21 -40.51 -52.40
CA SER A 518 5.81 -41.43 -53.39
C SER A 518 5.89 -42.94 -53.12
N GLY A 519 5.13 -43.72 -53.90
CA GLY A 519 5.42 -45.13 -54.25
C GLY A 519 4.29 -45.78 -55.10
N PRO A 520 4.57 -46.49 -56.20
CA PRO A 520 3.80 -46.42 -57.47
C PRO A 520 2.75 -47.54 -57.67
N PRO A 521 1.89 -47.45 -58.71
CA PRO A 521 0.94 -48.50 -59.03
C PRO A 521 1.62 -49.64 -59.80
N VAL A 522 1.33 -50.88 -59.40
CA VAL A 522 1.58 -52.09 -60.20
C VAL A 522 0.32 -52.96 -60.14
N ASP A 523 -0.19 -53.23 -61.34
CA ASP A 523 -1.28 -54.10 -61.81
C ASP A 523 -2.74 -53.85 -61.38
#